data_AF-A0A9P8IP91-F1
#
_entry.id   AF-A0A9P8IP91-F1
#
_cell.length_a   1.000
_cell.length_b   1.000
_cell.length_c   1.000
_cell.angle_alpha   90.00
_cell.angle_beta   90.00
_cell.angle_gamma   90.00
#
_symmetry.space_group_name_H-M   'P 1'
#
loop_
_entity.id
_entity.type
_entity.pdbx_description
1 polymer ?
#
loop_
_entity_poly.entity_id
_entity_poly.type
_entity_poly.pdbx_seq_one_letter_code
_entity_poly.pdbx_strand_id
1 'polypeptide(L)'
;MAVPDRGADRVYMYQVRDAKHVEQIRTVTLLPGTGPRHIVFSQVSKEKTLMFLVSELDNTVNVFSLESDTVSHHGKQPDLNRTLRITHLQRASTLDDSSKRTKPNNVDLASELSVSHDKRFLYVSNRNTESVDKVDTIAVYSLDEYSKKPLQFLGLNSTYGKIPRHFSLSPDARNEFLAVANQVTNDLFILKRDFRTGFLDGIVGNYSFGKLDLTTRVGPMAVIWD
;
A
#
# COMPACT_ATOMS: atom_id res chain seq x y z
N MET A 1 10.62 -0.20 12.88
CA MET A 1 9.21 0.25 12.73
C MET A 1 9.20 1.54 11.92
N ALA A 2 8.19 1.75 11.08
CA ALA A 2 8.00 2.99 10.31
C ALA A 2 6.60 3.54 10.58
N VAL A 3 6.49 4.85 10.82
CA VAL A 3 5.24 5.53 11.16
C VAL A 3 5.00 6.65 10.16
N PRO A 4 4.16 6.43 9.14
CA PRO A 4 3.76 7.49 8.21
C PRO A 4 2.83 8.49 8.91
N ASP A 5 3.11 9.78 8.72
CA ASP A 5 2.33 10.90 9.23
C ASP A 5 1.78 11.72 8.06
N ARG A 6 0.49 11.49 7.79
CA ARG A 6 -0.27 12.12 6.72
C ARG A 6 -0.27 13.65 6.80
N GLY A 7 -0.30 14.22 8.00
CA GLY A 7 -0.40 15.67 8.17
C GLY A 7 0.94 16.39 8.04
N ALA A 8 2.03 15.71 8.41
CA ALA A 8 3.37 16.27 8.39
C ALA A 8 4.17 15.99 7.11
N ASP A 9 3.61 15.21 6.17
CA ASP A 9 4.30 14.71 4.97
C ASP A 9 5.63 14.01 5.30
N ARG A 10 5.60 13.15 6.33
CA ARG A 10 6.80 12.49 6.87
C ARG A 10 6.57 11.03 7.17
N VAL A 11 7.65 10.26 7.19
CA VAL A 11 7.71 8.93 7.82
C VAL A 11 8.77 8.96 8.91
N TYR A 12 8.37 8.67 10.14
CA TYR A 12 9.27 8.53 11.27
C TYR A 12 9.72 7.08 11.40
N MET A 13 11.02 6.84 11.37
CA MET A 13 11.60 5.49 11.48
C MET A 13 12.13 5.29 12.89
N TYR A 14 11.74 4.17 13.50
CA TYR A 14 12.15 3.80 14.86
C TYR A 14 12.90 2.47 14.88
N GLN A 15 13.98 2.41 15.64
CA GLN A 15 14.55 1.16 16.13
C GLN A 15 13.85 0.80 17.44
N VAL A 16 13.22 -0.37 17.47
CA VAL A 16 12.54 -0.92 18.65
C VAL A 16 13.34 -2.14 19.09
N ARG A 17 14.02 -2.04 20.23
CA ARG A 17 14.75 -3.18 20.81
C ARG A 17 13.87 -3.96 21.78
N ASP A 18 13.05 -3.25 22.55
CA ASP A 18 12.00 -3.77 23.43
C ASP A 18 10.99 -2.66 23.77
N ALA A 19 10.03 -2.95 24.65
CA ALA A 19 8.95 -2.03 25.03
C ALA A 19 9.42 -0.72 25.70
N LYS A 20 10.62 -0.68 26.28
CA LYS A 20 11.20 0.51 26.94
C LYS A 20 12.23 1.22 26.06
N HIS A 21 12.76 0.54 25.05
CA HIS A 21 13.80 1.05 24.17
C HIS A 21 13.27 1.22 22.74
N VAL A 22 12.58 2.35 22.53
CA VAL A 22 12.07 2.81 21.24
C VAL A 22 12.75 4.13 20.90
N GLU A 23 13.63 4.12 19.89
CA GLU A 23 14.40 5.30 19.48
C GLU A 23 14.04 5.68 18.05
N GLN A 24 13.73 6.97 17.82
CA GLN A 24 13.59 7.48 16.46
C GLN A 24 14.98 7.61 15.83
N ILE A 25 15.22 6.86 14.75
CA ILE A 25 16.54 6.79 14.10
C ILE A 25 16.60 7.62 12.82
N ARG A 26 15.47 7.83 12.12
CA ARG A 26 15.41 8.63 10.89
C ARG A 26 14.06 9.32 10.74
N THR A 27 14.04 10.38 9.95
CA THR A 27 12.84 10.99 9.40
C THR A 27 12.98 11.06 7.89
N VAL A 28 12.04 10.46 7.16
CA VAL A 28 11.93 10.61 5.71
C VAL A 28 10.91 11.72 5.44
N THR A 29 11.35 12.83 4.88
CA THR A 29 10.47 13.96 4.49
C THR A 29 10.06 13.79 3.03
N LEU A 30 8.76 13.86 2.76
CA LEU A 30 8.20 13.78 1.41
C LEU A 30 7.88 15.18 0.89
N LEU A 31 7.45 15.25 -0.37
CA LEU A 31 6.96 16.50 -0.94
C LEU A 31 5.69 16.98 -0.20
N PRO A 32 5.51 18.31 -0.05
CA PRO A 32 4.33 18.85 0.60
C PRO A 32 3.00 18.42 -0.04
N GLY A 33 2.07 18.01 0.82
CA GLY A 33 0.76 17.49 0.50
C GLY A 33 0.77 16.08 -0.10
N THR A 34 1.80 15.26 0.05
CA THR A 34 1.74 13.85 -0.38
C THR A 34 0.77 13.06 0.50
N GLY A 35 0.74 13.32 1.80
CA GLY A 35 -0.11 12.63 2.75
C GLY A 35 0.21 11.13 2.85
N PRO A 36 1.42 10.74 3.34
CA PRO A 36 1.79 9.34 3.50
C PRO A 36 0.80 8.60 4.41
N ARG A 37 0.43 7.38 4.03
CA ARG A 37 -0.66 6.63 4.68
C ARG A 37 -0.25 5.25 5.16
N HIS A 38 -0.07 4.29 4.26
CA HIS A 38 0.25 2.88 4.60
C HIS A 38 1.60 2.46 4.02
N ILE A 39 2.24 1.49 4.66
CA ILE A 39 3.55 0.95 4.28
C ILE A 39 3.48 -0.58 4.23
N VAL A 40 4.08 -1.17 3.19
CA VAL A 40 4.39 -2.60 3.13
C VAL A 40 5.88 -2.79 2.85
N PHE A 41 6.47 -3.80 3.48
CA PHE A 41 7.87 -4.16 3.30
C PHE A 41 7.99 -5.45 2.49
N SER A 42 8.97 -5.50 1.58
CA SER A 42 9.36 -6.73 0.87
C SER A 42 10.85 -6.98 1.08
N GLN A 43 11.20 -8.08 1.76
CA GLN A 43 12.59 -8.43 2.04
C GLN A 43 13.26 -8.99 0.79
N VAL A 44 14.34 -8.36 0.29
CA VAL A 44 15.04 -8.79 -0.94
C VAL A 44 16.21 -9.74 -0.63
N SER A 45 17.01 -9.38 0.37
CA SER A 45 18.10 -10.20 0.91
C SER A 45 18.14 -10.07 2.43
N LYS A 46 19.17 -10.52 3.15
CA LYS A 46 19.24 -10.24 4.60
C LYS A 46 19.55 -8.76 4.88
N GLU A 47 20.26 -8.10 3.97
CA GLU A 47 20.78 -6.74 4.10
C GLU A 47 19.88 -5.69 3.44
N LYS A 48 18.99 -6.10 2.53
CA LYS A 48 18.15 -5.21 1.72
C LYS A 48 16.67 -5.52 1.85
N THR A 49 15.87 -4.49 2.16
CA THR A 49 14.41 -4.51 2.18
C THR A 49 13.89 -3.39 1.29
N LEU A 50 12.88 -3.64 0.48
CA LEU A 50 12.10 -2.57 -0.17
C LEU A 50 10.98 -2.13 0.76
N MET A 51 10.81 -0.82 0.90
CA MET A 51 9.67 -0.20 1.57
C MET A 51 8.82 0.50 0.52
N PHE A 52 7.57 0.05 0.38
CA PHE A 52 6.58 0.69 -0.46
C PHE A 52 5.68 1.53 0.44
N LEU A 53 5.54 2.81 0.12
CA LEU A 53 4.73 3.77 0.87
C LEU A 53 3.68 4.34 -0.07
N VAL A 54 2.41 4.12 0.24
CA VAL A 54 1.31 4.82 -0.44
C VAL A 54 1.06 6.18 0.20
N SER A 55 0.90 7.19 -0.65
CA SER A 55 0.57 8.57 -0.31
C SER A 55 -0.86 8.88 -0.78
N GLU A 56 -1.73 9.19 0.17
CA GLU A 56 -3.16 9.31 -0.02
C GLU A 56 -3.55 10.52 -0.85
N LEU A 57 -2.93 11.68 -0.62
CA LEU A 57 -3.41 12.97 -1.15
C LEU A 57 -2.88 13.28 -2.55
N ASP A 58 -1.83 12.60 -2.98
CA ASP A 58 -1.26 12.77 -4.31
C ASP A 58 -1.29 11.49 -5.16
N ASN A 59 -1.90 10.43 -4.65
CA ASN A 59 -2.13 9.17 -5.36
C ASN A 59 -0.83 8.53 -5.85
N THR A 60 0.22 8.53 -5.02
CA THR A 60 1.51 7.94 -5.40
C THR A 60 1.97 6.79 -4.50
N VAL A 61 2.73 5.87 -5.08
CA VAL A 61 3.57 4.92 -4.35
C VAL A 61 5.02 5.38 -4.42
N ASN A 62 5.64 5.60 -3.26
CA ASN A 62 7.06 5.84 -3.14
C ASN A 62 7.77 4.54 -2.77
N VAL A 63 8.82 4.19 -3.51
CA VAL A 63 9.63 3.00 -3.30
C VAL A 63 10.97 3.41 -2.73
N PHE A 64 11.36 2.80 -1.60
CA PHE A 64 12.65 3.03 -0.98
C PHE A 64 13.43 1.72 -0.83
N SER A 65 14.74 1.76 -1.07
CA SER A 65 15.68 0.72 -0.63
C SER A 65 16.10 1.03 0.80
N LEU A 66 15.96 0.05 1.69
CA LEU A 66 16.47 0.08 3.06
C LEU A 66 17.60 -0.94 3.11
N GLU A 67 18.81 -0.44 3.30
CA GLU A 67 20.02 -1.25 3.34
C GLU A 67 20.69 -1.08 4.70
N SER A 68 21.00 -2.18 5.37
CA SER A 68 21.70 -2.17 6.65
C SER A 68 22.60 -3.38 6.80
N ASP A 69 23.78 -3.20 7.39
CA ASP A 69 24.68 -4.31 7.71
C ASP A 69 24.02 -5.28 8.68
N THR A 70 24.07 -6.57 8.35
CA THR A 70 23.51 -7.66 9.16
C THR A 70 24.47 -8.16 10.24
N VAL A 71 25.70 -7.62 10.28
CA VAL A 71 26.76 -8.09 11.17
C VAL A 71 26.41 -7.75 12.62
N SER A 72 25.89 -8.75 13.32
CA SER A 72 25.74 -8.73 14.77
C SER A 72 27.12 -8.89 15.39
N HIS A 73 27.77 -7.80 15.80
CA HIS A 73 28.96 -7.90 16.63
C HIS A 73 28.55 -8.46 18.01
N HIS A 74 29.04 -9.67 18.34
CA HIS A 74 28.82 -10.35 19.62
C HIS A 74 27.34 -10.62 19.97
N GLY A 75 26.50 -10.97 18.98
CA GLY A 75 25.10 -11.35 19.22
C GLY A 75 24.16 -10.19 19.59
N LYS A 76 24.63 -8.93 19.50
CA LYS A 76 23.78 -7.75 19.66
C LYS A 76 23.17 -7.35 18.32
N GLN A 77 21.90 -6.95 18.35
CA GLN A 77 21.23 -6.38 17.17
C GLN A 77 22.02 -5.16 16.64
N PRO A 78 22.18 -5.03 15.31
CA PRO A 78 22.88 -3.91 14.71
C PRO A 78 22.22 -2.58 15.11
N ASP A 79 23.06 -1.57 15.34
CA ASP A 79 22.59 -0.21 15.60
C ASP A 79 22.17 0.44 14.28
N LEU A 80 20.87 0.39 14.01
CA LEU A 80 20.29 0.90 12.77
C LEU A 80 20.43 2.42 12.67
N ASN A 81 20.62 3.13 13.79
CA ASN A 81 20.90 4.55 13.76
C ASN A 81 22.22 4.86 13.04
N ARG A 82 23.17 3.90 13.04
CA ARG A 82 24.46 4.04 12.35
C ARG A 82 24.49 3.37 10.98
N THR A 83 23.84 2.22 10.82
CA THR A 83 24.01 1.37 9.63
C THR A 83 22.90 1.52 8.59
N LEU A 84 21.71 2.01 8.97
CA LEU A 84 20.59 2.10 8.03
C LEU A 84 20.80 3.21 7.00
N ARG A 85 20.86 2.80 5.74
CA ARG A 85 20.79 3.66 4.55
C ARG A 85 19.40 3.54 3.93
N ILE A 86 18.78 4.69 3.65
CA ILE A 86 17.48 4.78 2.98
C ILE A 86 17.69 5.50 1.66
N THR A 87 17.33 4.86 0.56
CA THR A 87 17.45 5.43 -0.79
C THR A 87 16.09 5.46 -1.45
N HIS A 88 15.59 6.61 -1.86
CA HIS A 88 14.38 6.72 -2.68
C HIS A 88 14.70 6.24 -4.11
N LEU A 89 13.98 5.22 -4.58
CA LEU A 89 14.20 4.60 -5.89
C LEU A 89 13.22 5.12 -6.93
N GLN A 90 11.95 5.25 -6.54
CA GLN A 90 10.88 5.52 -7.48
C GLN A 90 9.71 6.21 -6.80
N ARG A 91 9.01 7.05 -7.56
CA ARG A 91 7.66 7.51 -7.27
C ARG A 91 6.79 7.15 -8.48
N ALA A 92 5.70 6.43 -8.27
CA ALA A 92 4.79 5.98 -9.31
C ALA A 92 3.35 6.45 -9.00
N SER A 93 2.57 6.79 -10.04
CA SER A 93 1.16 7.14 -9.89
C SER A 93 0.30 5.89 -9.72
N THR A 94 -0.76 5.98 -8.92
CA THR A 94 -1.78 4.93 -8.68
C THR A 94 -2.98 5.01 -9.61
N LEU A 95 -3.09 6.06 -10.43
CA LEU A 95 -4.23 6.28 -11.32
C LEU A 95 -3.88 6.13 -12.80
N ASP A 96 -2.60 5.90 -13.13
CA ASP A 96 -1.89 6.14 -14.40
C ASP A 96 -1.01 7.41 -14.39
N ASP A 97 0.02 7.45 -15.27
CA ASP A 97 0.98 8.57 -15.34
C ASP A 97 0.41 9.84 -15.99
N SER A 98 -0.74 9.74 -16.65
CA SER A 98 -1.44 10.88 -17.27
C SER A 98 -2.35 11.62 -16.28
N SER A 99 -2.77 10.92 -15.22
CA SER A 99 -3.68 11.38 -14.19
C SER A 99 -2.97 12.32 -13.24
N LYS A 100 -3.42 13.57 -13.23
CA LYS A 100 -2.88 14.60 -12.36
C LYS A 100 -3.58 14.58 -11.01
N ARG A 101 -2.82 14.94 -9.98
CA ARG A 101 -3.37 15.27 -8.67
C ARG A 101 -4.48 16.32 -8.78
N THR A 102 -5.60 16.08 -8.11
CA THR A 102 -6.84 16.85 -8.24
C THR A 102 -7.08 17.81 -7.08
N LYS A 103 -6.18 18.79 -6.85
CA LYS A 103 -6.39 19.84 -5.82
C LYS A 103 -7.49 20.85 -6.21
N PRO A 104 -8.19 21.47 -5.24
CA PRO A 104 -8.13 21.20 -3.80
C PRO A 104 -9.02 20.05 -3.35
N ASN A 105 -9.92 19.56 -4.21
CA ASN A 105 -10.98 18.62 -3.85
C ASN A 105 -10.47 17.20 -3.55
N ASN A 106 -9.31 16.82 -4.10
CA ASN A 106 -8.72 15.48 -4.08
C ASN A 106 -9.74 14.40 -4.45
N VAL A 107 -10.20 14.46 -5.70
CA VAL A 107 -11.25 13.59 -6.28
C VAL A 107 -10.99 12.11 -6.05
N ASP A 108 -9.72 11.70 -6.11
CA ASP A 108 -9.29 10.33 -5.88
C ASP A 108 -8.27 10.34 -4.75
N LEU A 109 -8.37 9.36 -3.85
CA LEU A 109 -7.48 9.20 -2.70
C LEU A 109 -7.03 7.75 -2.54
N ALA A 110 -5.74 7.50 -2.71
CA ALA A 110 -5.13 6.20 -2.47
C ALA A 110 -5.30 5.76 -1.00
N SER A 111 -5.36 4.45 -0.75
CA SER A 111 -5.64 3.89 0.57
C SER A 111 -4.70 2.76 0.96
N GLU A 112 -5.06 1.51 0.67
CA GLU A 112 -4.32 0.32 1.09
C GLU A 112 -3.29 -0.08 0.05
N LEU A 113 -2.23 -0.76 0.46
CA LEU A 113 -1.31 -1.41 -0.47
C LEU A 113 -0.84 -2.78 0.03
N SER A 114 -0.65 -3.70 -0.90
CA SER A 114 -0.15 -5.04 -0.56
C SER A 114 0.69 -5.61 -1.70
N VAL A 115 1.63 -6.51 -1.35
CA VAL A 115 2.52 -7.20 -2.29
C VAL A 115 2.11 -8.68 -2.32
N SER A 116 2.03 -9.28 -3.50
CA SER A 116 1.78 -10.72 -3.61
C SER A 116 2.90 -11.56 -3.00
N HIS A 117 2.59 -12.77 -2.53
CA HIS A 117 3.55 -13.70 -1.94
C HIS A 117 4.72 -14.04 -2.87
N ASP A 118 4.46 -14.12 -4.18
CA ASP A 118 5.49 -14.35 -5.21
C ASP A 118 6.34 -13.11 -5.53
N LYS A 119 6.06 -11.97 -4.87
CA LYS A 119 6.71 -10.66 -5.04
C LYS A 119 6.73 -10.14 -6.48
N ARG A 120 5.81 -10.62 -7.32
CA ARG A 120 5.70 -10.19 -8.71
C ARG A 120 4.73 -9.04 -8.92
N PHE A 121 3.86 -8.77 -7.95
CA PHE A 121 2.84 -7.74 -8.08
C PHE A 121 2.65 -6.94 -6.80
N LEU A 122 2.30 -5.66 -7.00
CA LEU A 122 1.87 -4.76 -5.94
C LEU A 122 0.49 -4.20 -6.31
N TYR A 123 -0.38 -4.10 -5.30
CA TYR A 123 -1.74 -3.64 -5.42
C TYR A 123 -1.94 -2.38 -4.57
N VAL A 124 -2.74 -1.42 -5.06
CA VAL A 124 -3.11 -0.22 -4.28
C VAL A 124 -4.58 0.10 -4.49
N SER A 125 -5.35 0.37 -3.42
CA SER A 125 -6.73 0.83 -3.59
C SER A 125 -6.84 2.34 -3.75
N ASN A 126 -7.72 2.79 -4.64
CA ASN A 126 -8.03 4.19 -4.90
C ASN A 126 -9.52 4.46 -4.68
N ARG A 127 -9.82 5.55 -3.97
CA ARG A 127 -11.18 5.92 -3.57
C ARG A 127 -11.59 7.20 -4.29
N ASN A 128 -12.60 7.15 -5.14
CA ASN A 128 -13.19 8.36 -5.70
C ASN A 128 -14.17 8.97 -4.70
N THR A 129 -13.87 10.15 -4.17
CA THR A 129 -14.61 10.78 -3.07
C THR A 129 -15.74 11.70 -3.53
N GLU A 130 -15.89 11.92 -4.84
CA GLU A 130 -16.80 12.93 -5.40
C GLU A 130 -18.01 12.31 -6.12
N SER A 131 -17.93 11.04 -6.51
CA SER A 131 -19.00 10.38 -7.27
C SER A 131 -19.19 8.93 -6.85
N VAL A 132 -20.45 8.52 -6.68
CA VAL A 132 -20.84 7.11 -6.52
C VAL A 132 -20.95 6.36 -7.83
N ASP A 133 -21.07 7.07 -8.95
CA ASP A 133 -21.22 6.46 -10.29
C ASP A 133 -19.86 6.14 -10.93
N LYS A 134 -18.80 6.84 -10.52
CA LYS A 134 -17.42 6.54 -10.95
C LYS A 134 -16.90 5.28 -10.24
N VAL A 135 -16.16 4.47 -10.98
CA VAL A 135 -15.57 3.22 -10.48
C VAL A 135 -14.40 3.51 -9.54
N ASP A 136 -14.41 2.91 -8.34
CA ASP A 136 -13.24 2.86 -7.48
C ASP A 136 -12.38 1.66 -7.83
N THR A 137 -11.06 1.81 -7.71
CA THR A 137 -10.12 0.90 -8.36
C THR A 137 -9.09 0.28 -7.43
N ILE A 138 -8.58 -0.87 -7.83
CA ILE A 138 -7.29 -1.41 -7.40
C ILE A 138 -6.29 -1.18 -8.54
N ALA A 139 -5.26 -0.38 -8.31
CA ALA A 139 -4.11 -0.28 -9.19
C ALA A 139 -3.24 -1.53 -9.09
N VAL A 140 -2.78 -2.01 -10.24
CA VAL A 140 -1.93 -3.20 -10.36
C VAL A 140 -0.59 -2.80 -10.95
N TYR A 141 0.49 -3.19 -10.28
CA TYR A 141 1.85 -3.04 -10.76
C TYR A 141 2.52 -4.40 -10.89
N SER A 142 3.35 -4.60 -11.91
CA SER A 142 4.40 -5.62 -11.83
C SER A 142 5.55 -5.10 -10.97
N LEU A 143 6.19 -6.01 -10.26
CA LEU A 143 7.29 -5.75 -9.34
C LEU A 143 8.54 -6.53 -9.76
N ASP A 144 9.64 -5.81 -9.93
CA ASP A 144 11.01 -6.35 -10.04
C ASP A 144 11.86 -5.76 -8.91
N GLU A 145 12.11 -6.56 -7.87
CA GLU A 145 12.83 -6.13 -6.66
C GLU A 145 14.34 -5.84 -6.88
N TYR A 146 14.88 -6.22 -8.05
CA TYR A 146 16.26 -5.99 -8.44
C TYR A 146 16.44 -4.78 -9.35
N SER A 147 15.36 -4.25 -9.92
CA SER A 147 15.38 -3.04 -10.76
C SER A 147 15.64 -1.76 -9.95
N LYS A 148 16.21 -0.74 -10.61
CA LYS A 148 16.31 0.63 -10.06
C LYS A 148 14.97 1.35 -10.03
N LYS A 149 13.99 0.88 -10.81
CA LYS A 149 12.60 1.32 -10.81
C LYS A 149 11.71 0.08 -10.62
N PRO A 150 11.48 -0.36 -9.38
CA PRO A 150 10.88 -1.67 -9.11
C PRO A 150 9.46 -1.85 -9.64
N LEU A 151 8.69 -0.77 -9.79
CA LEU A 151 7.29 -0.84 -10.17
C LEU A 151 7.07 -0.44 -11.63
N GLN A 152 6.27 -1.22 -12.33
CA GLN A 152 5.68 -0.84 -13.62
C GLN A 152 4.16 -0.93 -13.50
N PHE A 153 3.48 0.18 -13.78
CA PHE A 153 2.01 0.24 -13.75
C PHE A 153 1.45 -0.60 -14.90
N LEU A 154 0.53 -1.51 -14.58
CA LEU A 154 -0.14 -2.38 -15.56
C LEU A 154 -1.53 -1.88 -15.88
N GLY A 155 -2.28 -1.40 -14.89
CA GLY A 155 -3.64 -0.91 -15.08
C GLY A 155 -4.45 -0.86 -13.79
N LEU A 156 -5.77 -0.72 -13.96
CA LEU A 156 -6.75 -0.62 -12.88
C LEU A 156 -7.78 -1.74 -12.98
N ASN A 157 -8.11 -2.37 -11.86
CA ASN A 157 -9.28 -3.23 -11.71
C ASN A 157 -10.39 -2.49 -10.96
N SER A 158 -11.64 -2.72 -11.33
CA SER A 158 -12.79 -2.28 -10.53
C SER A 158 -12.82 -2.97 -9.17
N THR A 159 -13.23 -2.25 -8.13
CA THR A 159 -13.57 -2.81 -6.81
C THR A 159 -15.01 -3.28 -6.72
N TYR A 160 -15.82 -2.99 -7.75
CA TYR A 160 -17.25 -3.27 -7.84
C TYR A 160 -18.12 -2.60 -6.75
N GLY A 161 -17.52 -1.76 -5.91
CA GLY A 161 -18.20 -0.97 -4.90
C GLY A 161 -17.53 0.40 -4.74
N LYS A 162 -17.74 1.04 -3.58
CA LYS A 162 -17.26 2.40 -3.30
C LYS A 162 -16.51 2.54 -1.99
N ILE A 163 -15.48 3.38 -2.03
CA ILE A 163 -14.56 3.74 -0.96
C ILE A 163 -13.86 2.49 -0.39
N PRO A 164 -13.03 1.80 -1.20
CA PRO A 164 -12.24 0.65 -0.79
C PRO A 164 -11.11 1.06 0.16
N ARG A 165 -11.40 1.23 1.46
CA ARG A 165 -10.41 1.67 2.46
C ARG A 165 -9.33 0.61 2.73
N HIS A 166 -9.64 -0.66 2.48
CA HIS A 166 -8.74 -1.78 2.72
C HIS A 166 -9.11 -2.98 1.84
N PHE A 167 -8.10 -3.78 1.53
CA PHE A 167 -8.25 -5.09 0.91
C PHE A 167 -7.21 -6.05 1.49
N SER A 168 -7.38 -7.35 1.25
CA SER A 168 -6.41 -8.37 1.64
C SER A 168 -6.30 -9.43 0.54
N LEU A 169 -5.09 -9.88 0.27
CA LEU A 169 -4.84 -11.04 -0.59
C LEU A 169 -5.08 -12.31 0.23
N SER A 170 -5.62 -13.36 -0.38
CA SER A 170 -5.85 -14.63 0.31
C SER A 170 -4.53 -15.26 0.78
N PRO A 171 -4.50 -15.96 1.93
CA PRO A 171 -3.26 -16.44 2.55
C PRO A 171 -2.66 -17.67 1.85
N ASP A 172 -3.37 -18.24 0.87
CA ASP A 172 -2.85 -19.35 0.07
C ASP A 172 -1.55 -18.97 -0.65
N ALA A 173 -0.75 -19.98 -0.98
CA ALA A 173 0.58 -19.78 -1.53
C ALA A 173 0.61 -18.97 -2.85
N ARG A 174 -0.51 -18.91 -3.59
CA ARG A 174 -0.60 -18.19 -4.86
C ARG A 174 -1.29 -16.84 -4.73
N ASN A 175 -1.90 -16.51 -3.59
CA ASN A 175 -2.90 -15.47 -3.46
C ASN A 175 -3.93 -15.61 -4.61
N GLU A 176 -4.68 -16.71 -4.63
CA GLU A 176 -5.69 -16.96 -5.68
C GLU A 176 -6.82 -15.92 -5.68
N PHE A 177 -7.01 -15.21 -4.57
CA PHE A 177 -8.07 -14.23 -4.39
C PHE A 177 -7.59 -12.92 -3.75
N LEU A 178 -8.39 -11.87 -3.95
CA LEU A 178 -8.29 -10.59 -3.26
C LEU A 178 -9.68 -10.23 -2.71
N ALA A 179 -9.78 -10.00 -1.40
CA ALA A 179 -10.99 -9.52 -0.76
C ALA A 179 -10.93 -8.01 -0.54
N VAL A 180 -11.91 -7.25 -1.02
CA VAL A 180 -11.99 -5.79 -0.90
C VAL A 180 -13.23 -5.37 -0.12
N ALA A 181 -13.04 -4.57 0.92
CA ALA A 181 -14.14 -3.97 1.69
C ALA A 181 -14.46 -2.57 1.15
N ASN A 182 -15.68 -2.41 0.64
CA ASN A 182 -16.17 -1.14 0.13
C ASN A 182 -17.08 -0.48 1.17
N GLN A 183 -16.58 0.60 1.76
CA GLN A 183 -17.23 1.24 2.88
C GLN A 183 -18.61 1.82 2.52
N VAL A 184 -18.71 2.53 1.39
CA VAL A 184 -19.94 3.28 1.04
C VAL A 184 -21.02 2.37 0.49
N THR A 185 -20.67 1.39 -0.33
CA THR A 185 -21.66 0.43 -0.85
C THR A 185 -22.03 -0.65 0.17
N ASN A 186 -21.36 -0.69 1.33
CA ASN A 186 -21.61 -1.65 2.40
C ASN A 186 -21.47 -3.10 1.94
N ASP A 187 -20.41 -3.40 1.21
CA ASP A 187 -20.14 -4.75 0.69
C ASP A 187 -18.67 -5.17 0.83
N LEU A 188 -18.49 -6.49 0.75
CA LEU A 188 -17.21 -7.17 0.59
C LEU A 188 -17.30 -7.97 -0.70
N PHE A 189 -16.34 -7.80 -1.59
CA PHE A 189 -16.17 -8.65 -2.77
C PHE A 189 -14.89 -9.46 -2.67
N ILE A 190 -14.97 -10.74 -3.03
CA ILE A 190 -13.82 -11.62 -3.27
C ILE A 190 -13.63 -11.70 -4.77
N LEU A 191 -12.48 -11.23 -5.25
CA LEU A 191 -12.10 -11.18 -6.65
C LEU A 191 -11.07 -12.25 -6.93
N LYS A 192 -11.22 -12.98 -8.04
CA LYS A 192 -10.21 -13.96 -8.46
C LYS A 192 -9.00 -13.23 -9.05
N ARG A 193 -7.80 -13.58 -8.59
CA ARG A 193 -6.54 -13.04 -9.10
C ARG A 193 -5.95 -13.96 -10.16
N ASP A 194 -5.58 -13.40 -11.31
CA ASP A 194 -4.75 -14.08 -12.29
C ASP A 194 -3.28 -13.97 -11.87
N PHE A 195 -2.69 -15.11 -11.46
CA PHE A 195 -1.29 -15.17 -11.03
C PHE A 195 -0.28 -14.83 -12.14
N ARG A 196 -0.67 -14.89 -13.42
CA ARG A 196 0.22 -14.61 -14.55
C ARG A 196 0.30 -13.14 -14.84
N THR A 197 -0.85 -12.47 -14.88
CA THR A 197 -0.98 -11.06 -15.28
C THR A 197 -1.06 -10.11 -14.10
N GLY A 198 -1.43 -10.62 -12.92
CA GLY A 198 -1.65 -9.83 -11.70
C GLY A 198 -3.03 -9.20 -11.63
N PHE A 199 -3.81 -9.17 -12.72
CA PHE A 199 -5.15 -8.58 -12.75
C PHE A 199 -6.19 -9.44 -12.00
N LEU A 200 -7.35 -8.82 -11.77
CA LEU A 200 -8.50 -9.46 -11.16
C LEU A 200 -9.57 -9.79 -12.22
N ASP A 201 -9.92 -11.07 -12.37
CA ASP A 201 -10.78 -11.59 -13.45
C ASP A 201 -12.29 -11.40 -13.18
N GLY A 202 -12.69 -11.09 -11.94
CA GLY A 202 -14.07 -10.81 -11.56
C GLY A 202 -14.45 -11.34 -10.17
N ILE A 203 -15.72 -11.12 -9.80
CA ILE A 203 -16.29 -11.50 -8.49
C ILE A 203 -16.53 -13.02 -8.44
N VAL A 204 -15.98 -13.68 -7.42
CA VAL A 204 -16.20 -15.10 -7.11
C VAL A 204 -16.88 -15.33 -5.75
N GLY A 205 -17.03 -14.27 -4.96
CA GLY A 205 -17.79 -14.28 -3.72
C GLY A 205 -18.13 -12.87 -3.28
N ASN A 206 -19.22 -12.71 -2.54
CA ASN A 206 -19.64 -11.41 -2.04
C ASN A 206 -20.43 -11.51 -0.73
N TYR A 207 -20.44 -10.41 0.03
CA TYR A 207 -21.28 -10.25 1.21
C TYR A 207 -21.72 -8.78 1.34
N SER A 208 -22.97 -8.54 1.71
CA SER A 208 -23.48 -7.18 1.98
C SER A 208 -23.72 -7.00 3.48
N PHE A 209 -23.18 -5.91 4.02
CA PHE A 209 -23.38 -5.49 5.41
C PHE A 209 -24.60 -4.57 5.58
N GLY A 210 -25.24 -4.18 4.48
CA GLY A 210 -26.38 -3.28 4.51
C GLY A 210 -26.57 -2.50 3.21
N LYS A 211 -27.38 -1.44 3.30
CA LYS A 211 -27.64 -0.53 2.19
C LYS A 211 -26.52 0.48 2.03
N LEU A 212 -26.41 1.10 0.86
CA LEU A 212 -25.49 2.19 0.60
C LEU A 212 -25.56 3.29 1.67
N ASP A 213 -24.41 3.72 2.19
CA ASP A 213 -24.26 4.77 3.21
C ASP A 213 -23.25 5.84 2.75
N LEU A 214 -23.76 7.00 2.33
CA LEU A 214 -22.94 8.16 1.94
C LEU A 214 -22.29 8.87 3.14
N THR A 215 -22.74 8.60 4.37
CA THR A 215 -22.19 9.27 5.55
C THR A 215 -20.83 8.71 5.96
N THR A 216 -20.44 7.54 5.42
CA THR A 216 -19.22 6.80 5.79
C THR A 216 -19.13 6.47 7.29
N ARG A 217 -20.26 6.48 8.00
CA ARG A 217 -20.33 6.19 9.44
C ARG A 217 -20.45 4.70 9.71
N VAL A 218 -21.07 3.97 8.78
CA VAL A 218 -21.15 2.51 8.82
C VAL A 218 -20.41 1.89 7.65
N GLY A 219 -20.17 0.59 7.74
CA GLY A 219 -19.58 -0.22 6.68
C GLY A 219 -18.17 -0.71 6.93
N PRO A 220 -17.75 -1.73 6.15
CA PRO A 220 -16.48 -2.39 6.39
C PRO A 220 -15.34 -1.43 6.01
N MET A 221 -14.35 -1.29 6.90
CA MET A 221 -13.18 -0.44 6.68
C MET A 221 -11.87 -1.21 6.60
N ALA A 222 -11.89 -2.49 6.95
CA ALA A 222 -10.73 -3.38 7.01
C ALA A 222 -11.15 -4.80 6.60
N VAL A 223 -10.25 -5.50 5.93
CA VAL A 223 -10.34 -6.94 5.69
C VAL A 223 -8.99 -7.51 6.07
N ILE A 224 -8.98 -8.50 6.97
CA ILE A 224 -7.78 -9.23 7.32
C ILE A 224 -8.03 -10.68 6.92
N TRP A 225 -7.13 -11.24 6.13
CA TRP A 225 -7.21 -12.60 5.63
C TRP A 225 -5.82 -13.23 5.74
N ASP A 226 -5.52 -13.76 6.91
CA ASP A 226 -4.27 -14.44 7.27
C ASP A 226 -4.42 -15.96 7.44
#